data_AF-A0A7R9HX50-F1
#
_entry.id   AF-A0A7R9HX50-F1
#
_cell.length_a   1.000
_cell.length_b   1.000
_cell.length_c   1.000
_cell.angle_alpha   90.00
_cell.angle_beta   90.00
_cell.angle_gamma   90.00
#
_symmetry.space_group_name_H-M   'P 1'
#
loop_
_entity.id
_entity.type
_entity.pdbx_description
1 polymer ?
#
loop_
_entity_poly.entity_id
_entity_poly.type
_entity_poly.pdbx_seq_one_letter_code
_entity_poly.pdbx_strand_id
1 'polypeptide(L)'
;MNPGLVGLSVSYALQVTITLNLIVKTASDIETNIVAVERIKEYVELKQEAPWENPKHPVSKDWPTEGKVEFKNYQVRYREGLDLVLKGIDVTIKGGEKIGIVFRDNYSPTITVSFLCQVGIVGRTGAGKSSLTLA
;
A
#
# COMPACT_ATOMS: atom_id res chain seq x y z
N MET A 1 -4.76 17.93 69.98
CA MET A 1 -4.26 17.35 68.71
C MET A 1 -2.80 17.74 68.54
N ASN A 2 -1.93 16.82 68.15
CA ASN A 2 -0.51 17.12 67.94
C ASN A 2 -0.36 18.04 66.71
N PRO A 3 0.21 19.24 66.85
CA PRO A 3 0.40 20.19 65.74
C PRO A 3 1.11 19.59 64.52
N GLY A 4 2.01 18.63 64.72
CA GLY A 4 2.73 17.94 63.63
C GLY A 4 1.83 17.10 62.72
N LEU A 5 0.79 16.46 63.27
CA LEU A 5 -0.14 15.65 62.48
C LEU A 5 -1.07 16.51 61.62
N VAL A 6 -1.43 17.71 62.12
CA VAL A 6 -2.27 18.66 61.38
C VAL A 6 -1.49 19.21 60.18
N GLY A 7 -0.22 19.55 60.37
CA GLY A 7 0.67 19.98 59.26
C GLY A 7 0.81 18.90 58.19
N LEU A 8 1.08 17.65 58.58
CA LEU A 8 1.17 16.53 57.65
C LEU A 8 -0.13 16.27 56.88
N SER A 9 -1.28 16.35 57.56
CA SER A 9 -2.59 16.12 56.93
C SER A 9 -2.89 17.16 55.85
N VAL A 10 -2.59 18.44 56.10
CA VAL A 10 -2.75 19.52 55.12
C VAL A 10 -1.77 19.36 53.95
N SER A 11 -0.51 19.00 54.23
CA SER A 11 0.47 18.72 53.17
C SER A 11 0.02 17.58 52.25
N TYR A 12 -0.54 16.50 52.80
CA TYR A 12 -1.08 15.40 51.99
C TYR A 12 -2.34 15.80 51.22
N ALA A 13 -3.26 16.55 51.82
CA ALA A 13 -4.46 17.02 51.12
C ALA A 13 -4.11 17.89 49.89
N LEU A 14 -3.11 18.75 50.01
CA LEU A 14 -2.61 19.56 48.91
C LEU A 14 -1.94 18.70 47.83
N GLN A 15 -1.10 17.74 48.21
CA GLN A 15 -0.45 16.82 47.25
C GLN A 15 -1.47 16.01 46.46
N VAL A 16 -2.47 15.42 47.12
CA VAL A 16 -3.53 14.64 46.45
C VAL A 16 -4.26 15.48 45.40
N THR A 17 -4.57 16.74 45.72
CA THR A 17 -5.26 17.65 44.80
C THR A 17 -4.40 17.93 43.55
N ILE A 18 -3.10 18.14 43.72
CA ILE A 18 -2.17 18.39 42.61
C ILE A 18 -2.05 17.13 41.73
N THR A 19 -1.88 15.97 42.34
CA THR A 19 -1.73 14.70 41.62
C THR A 19 -2.99 14.34 40.83
N LEU A 20 -4.18 14.52 41.40
CA LEU A 20 -5.44 14.26 40.68
C LEU A 20 -5.60 15.16 39.44
N ASN A 21 -5.28 16.45 39.56
CA ASN A 21 -5.30 17.37 38.42
C ASN A 21 -4.32 16.96 37.32
N LEU A 22 -3.15 16.42 37.69
CA LEU A 22 -2.18 15.91 36.72
C LEU A 22 -2.69 14.63 36.04
N ILE A 23 -3.26 13.69 36.80
CA ILE A 23 -3.79 12.43 36.26
C ILE A 23 -4.87 12.69 35.22
N VAL A 24 -5.80 13.62 35.49
CA VAL A 24 -6.88 13.95 34.52
C VAL A 24 -6.29 14.47 33.21
N LYS A 25 -5.28 15.36 33.27
CA LYS A 25 -4.62 15.89 32.07
C LYS A 25 -3.89 14.79 31.31
N THR A 26 -3.10 13.98 32.01
CA THR A 26 -2.34 12.87 31.40
C THR A 26 -3.25 11.80 30.81
N ALA A 27 -4.41 11.53 31.42
CA ALA A 27 -5.41 10.63 30.85
C ALA A 27 -5.92 11.14 29.49
N SER A 28 -6.28 12.42 29.39
CA SER A 28 -6.72 13.03 28.13
C SER A 28 -5.63 13.02 27.06
N ASP A 29 -4.36 13.21 27.45
CA ASP A 29 -3.23 13.11 26.51
C ASP A 29 -3.08 11.67 25.98
N ILE A 30 -3.23 10.66 26.84
CA ILE A 30 -3.16 9.24 26.44
C ILE A 30 -4.31 8.88 25.50
N GLU A 31 -5.55 9.31 25.80
CA GLU A 31 -6.72 9.09 24.94
C GLU A 31 -6.52 9.70 23.55
N THR A 32 -5.86 10.86 23.45
CA THR A 32 -5.55 11.47 22.16
C THR A 32 -4.47 10.68 21.41
N ASN A 33 -3.45 10.19 22.13
CA ASN A 33 -2.33 9.47 21.53
C ASN A 33 -2.71 8.06 21.05
N ILE A 34 -3.64 7.37 21.72
CA ILE A 34 -4.04 6.00 21.32
C ILE A 34 -4.75 5.97 19.95
N VAL A 35 -5.43 7.05 19.54
CA VAL A 35 -6.06 7.17 18.22
C VAL A 35 -5.05 6.99 17.08
N ALA A 36 -3.80 7.40 17.27
CA ALA A 36 -2.74 7.17 16.28
C ALA A 36 -2.40 5.68 16.14
N VAL A 37 -2.43 4.93 17.24
CA VAL A 37 -2.19 3.48 17.26
C VAL A 37 -3.32 2.74 16.55
N GLU A 38 -4.57 3.18 16.72
CA GLU A 38 -5.72 2.61 16.01
C GLU A 38 -5.58 2.72 14.49
N ARG A 39 -5.11 3.88 13.99
CA ARG A 39 -4.82 4.06 12.56
C ARG A 39 -3.72 3.11 12.07
N ILE A 40 -2.66 2.93 12.85
CA ILE A 40 -1.60 1.97 12.49
C ILE A 40 -2.15 0.55 12.44
N LYS A 41 -2.99 0.17 13.41
CA LYS A 41 -3.64 -1.14 13.44
C LYS A 41 -4.50 -1.37 12.19
N GLU A 42 -5.28 -0.37 11.79
CA GLU A 42 -6.07 -0.43 10.56
C GLU A 42 -5.19 -0.75 9.35
N TYR A 43 -4.04 -0.09 9.19
CA TYR A 43 -3.11 -0.37 8.09
C TYR A 43 -2.48 -1.76 8.14
N VAL A 44 -2.28 -2.33 9.33
CA VAL A 44 -1.71 -3.68 9.50
C VAL A 44 -2.72 -4.77 9.13
N GLU A 45 -4.01 -4.54 9.38
CA GLU A 45 -5.07 -5.52 9.12
C GLU A 45 -5.60 -5.47 7.67
N LEU A 46 -5.13 -4.52 6.85
CA LEU A 46 -5.48 -4.45 5.43
C LEU A 46 -5.01 -5.70 4.69
N LYS A 47 -5.76 -6.04 3.63
CA LYS A 47 -5.39 -7.12 2.70
C LYS A 47 -4.04 -6.78 2.06
N GLN A 48 -3.00 -7.47 2.52
CA GLN A 48 -1.65 -7.30 2.01
C GLN A 48 -1.57 -7.74 0.54
N GLU A 49 -0.73 -7.06 -0.23
CA GLU A 49 -0.36 -7.48 -1.58
C GLU A 49 0.36 -8.84 -1.56
N ALA A 50 0.47 -9.47 -2.72
CA ALA A 50 1.14 -10.76 -2.84
C ALA A 50 2.59 -10.67 -2.31
N PRO A 51 3.11 -11.71 -1.65
CA PRO A 51 4.49 -11.75 -1.19
C PRO A 51 5.48 -11.48 -2.33
N TRP A 52 6.55 -10.74 -2.03
CA TRP A 52 7.60 -10.40 -3.00
C TRP A 52 8.20 -11.62 -3.69
N GLU A 53 8.44 -12.68 -2.91
CA GLU A 53 8.87 -13.98 -3.41
C GLU A 53 7.82 -15.02 -3.07
N ASN A 54 7.39 -15.77 -4.08
CA ASN A 54 6.49 -16.90 -3.89
C ASN A 54 7.30 -18.20 -3.78
N PRO A 55 7.49 -18.77 -2.57
CA PRO A 55 8.27 -19.99 -2.39
C PRO A 55 7.65 -21.22 -3.09
N LYS A 56 6.36 -21.16 -3.46
CA LYS A 56 5.68 -22.25 -4.18
C LYS A 56 5.98 -22.27 -5.67
N HIS A 57 6.37 -21.12 -6.24
CA HIS A 57 6.68 -20.97 -7.66
C HIS A 57 7.94 -20.12 -7.83
N PRO A 58 9.12 -20.67 -7.51
CA PRO A 58 10.36 -19.98 -7.80
C PRO A 58 10.52 -19.85 -9.32
N VAL A 59 10.73 -18.63 -9.79
CA VAL A 59 11.15 -18.37 -11.18
C VAL A 59 12.55 -18.96 -11.37
N SER A 60 12.76 -19.71 -12.45
CA SER A 60 14.09 -20.23 -12.78
C SER A 60 15.07 -19.07 -12.98
N LYS A 61 16.34 -19.27 -12.66
CA LYS A 61 17.40 -18.29 -12.95
C LYS A 61 17.55 -17.99 -14.44
N ASP A 62 17.15 -18.94 -15.28
CA ASP A 62 17.19 -18.83 -16.74
C ASP A 62 15.93 -18.16 -17.31
N TRP A 63 15.04 -17.64 -16.44
CA TRP A 63 13.90 -16.85 -16.85
C TRP A 63 14.32 -15.41 -17.15
N PRO A 64 13.91 -14.83 -18.29
CA PRO A 64 13.14 -15.42 -19.40
C PRO A 64 14.04 -16.07 -20.46
N THR A 65 13.73 -17.32 -20.84
CA THR A 65 14.46 -18.04 -21.92
C THR A 65 13.97 -17.65 -23.31
N GLU A 66 12.68 -17.36 -23.44
CA GLU A 66 12.06 -16.78 -24.62
C GLU A 66 11.28 -15.54 -24.18
N GLY A 67 11.52 -14.37 -24.78
CA GLY A 67 10.77 -13.13 -24.52
C GLY A 67 9.32 -13.15 -25.01
N LYS A 68 8.68 -14.32 -25.00
CA LYS A 68 7.31 -14.55 -25.46
C LYS A 68 6.33 -14.19 -24.34
N VAL A 69 5.37 -13.32 -24.64
CA VAL A 69 4.30 -12.92 -23.70
C VAL A 69 2.96 -13.28 -24.31
N GLU A 70 2.12 -13.98 -23.54
CA GLU A 70 0.79 -14.41 -23.99
C GLU A 70 -0.27 -13.96 -22.98
N PHE A 71 -1.19 -13.12 -23.44
CA PHE A 71 -2.39 -12.73 -22.71
C PHE A 71 -3.54 -13.63 -23.18
N LYS A 72 -4.18 -14.34 -22.25
CA LYS A 72 -5.38 -15.15 -22.50
C LYS A 72 -6.54 -14.61 -21.69
N ASN A 73 -7.59 -14.16 -22.35
CA ASN A 73 -8.80 -13.60 -21.75
C ASN A 73 -8.47 -12.60 -20.62
N TYR A 74 -7.51 -11.70 -20.87
CA TYR A 74 -7.04 -10.78 -19.84
C TYR A 74 -8.08 -9.71 -19.55
N GLN A 75 -8.41 -9.54 -18.27
CA GLN A 75 -9.47 -8.66 -17.79
C GLN A 75 -8.99 -7.88 -16.57
N VAL A 76 -9.23 -6.57 -16.55
CA VAL A 76 -8.78 -5.68 -15.47
C VAL A 76 -9.89 -4.72 -15.07
N ARG A 77 -9.98 -4.48 -13.76
CA ARG A 77 -10.82 -3.45 -13.14
C ARG A 77 -10.02 -2.66 -12.11
N TYR A 78 -10.38 -1.40 -11.93
CA TYR A 78 -9.71 -0.52 -10.96
C TYR A 78 -10.08 -0.82 -9.51
N ARG A 79 -11.34 -1.16 -9.25
CA ARG A 79 -11.87 -1.46 -7.92
C ARG A 79 -12.86 -2.59 -8.03
N GLU A 80 -12.96 -3.38 -6.97
CA GLU A 80 -14.02 -4.36 -6.80
C GLU A 80 -15.40 -3.66 -6.93
N GLY A 81 -16.31 -4.25 -7.71
CA GLY A 81 -17.65 -3.72 -7.97
C GLY A 81 -17.81 -2.76 -9.15
N LEU A 82 -16.72 -2.28 -9.77
CA LEU A 82 -16.77 -1.42 -10.96
C LEU A 82 -16.66 -2.22 -12.27
N ASP A 83 -17.23 -1.71 -13.36
CA ASP A 83 -17.15 -2.37 -14.66
C ASP A 83 -15.70 -2.64 -15.11
N LEU A 84 -15.54 -3.73 -15.85
CA LEU A 84 -14.26 -4.11 -16.45
C LEU A 84 -13.85 -3.05 -17.48
N VAL A 85 -12.62 -2.54 -17.33
CA VAL A 85 -12.07 -1.54 -18.26
C VAL A 85 -11.40 -2.24 -19.44
N LEU A 86 -10.67 -3.32 -19.18
CA LEU A 86 -10.16 -4.22 -20.22
C LEU A 86 -11.06 -5.47 -20.23
N LYS A 87 -11.63 -5.77 -21.39
CA LYS A 87 -12.61 -6.85 -21.58
C LYS A 87 -12.04 -7.89 -22.54
N GLY A 88 -11.53 -8.99 -21.97
CA GLY A 88 -11.20 -10.22 -22.70
C GLY A 88 -10.20 -10.01 -23.83
N ILE A 89 -8.99 -9.56 -23.49
CA ILE A 89 -7.92 -9.35 -24.48
C ILE A 89 -7.12 -10.64 -24.64
N ASP A 90 -7.05 -11.11 -25.89
CA ASP A 90 -6.21 -12.24 -26.34
C ASP A 90 -5.11 -11.71 -27.26
N VAL A 91 -3.87 -11.67 -26.78
CA VAL A 91 -2.71 -11.15 -27.53
C VAL A 91 -1.50 -12.02 -27.27
N THR A 92 -0.84 -12.46 -28.33
CA THR A 92 0.42 -13.22 -28.26
C THR A 92 1.53 -12.39 -28.89
N ILE A 93 2.57 -12.12 -28.11
CA ILE A 93 3.77 -11.37 -28.48
C ILE A 93 4.93 -12.35 -28.55
N LYS A 94 5.66 -12.39 -29.66
CA LYS A 94 6.86 -13.24 -29.77
C LYS A 94 8.09 -12.49 -29.26
N GLY A 95 9.10 -13.25 -28.83
CA GLY A 95 10.40 -12.69 -28.44
C GLY A 95 11.02 -11.91 -29.60
N GLY A 96 11.61 -10.75 -29.32
CA GLY A 96 12.23 -9.86 -30.32
C GLY A 96 11.26 -8.96 -31.10
N GLU A 97 9.95 -9.02 -30.84
CA GLU A 97 8.98 -8.12 -31.47
C GLU A 97 8.88 -6.79 -30.71
N LYS A 98 8.94 -5.67 -31.45
CA LYS A 98 8.73 -4.34 -30.90
C LYS A 98 7.27 -3.94 -31.04
N ILE A 99 6.60 -3.73 -29.91
CA ILE A 99 5.18 -3.37 -29.88
C ILE A 99 5.01 -1.96 -29.33
N GLY A 100 4.21 -1.16 -30.03
CA GLY A 100 3.77 0.15 -29.58
C GLY A 100 2.34 0.06 -29.07
N ILE A 101 2.11 0.45 -27.82
CA ILE A 101 0.76 0.55 -27.27
C ILE A 101 0.31 2.00 -27.43
N VAL A 102 -0.81 2.21 -28.13
CA VAL A 102 -1.40 3.53 -28.35
C VAL A 102 -2.73 3.61 -27.63
N PHE A 103 -2.91 4.64 -26.82
CA PHE A 103 -4.17 4.94 -26.15
C PHE A 103 -4.73 6.25 -26.72
N ARG A 104 -6.06 6.36 -26.75
CA ARG A 104 -6.75 7.62 -27.07
C ARG A 104 -6.97 8.37 -25.76
N ASP A 105 -6.80 9.69 -25.75
CA ASP A 105 -6.68 10.59 -24.57
C ASP A 105 -7.72 10.42 -23.44
N ASN A 106 -8.83 9.71 -23.68
CA ASN A 106 -9.84 9.40 -22.66
C ASN A 106 -9.51 8.16 -21.79
N TYR A 107 -8.42 7.44 -22.07
CA TYR A 107 -7.97 6.34 -21.22
C TYR A 107 -6.97 6.86 -20.19
N SER A 108 -7.28 6.61 -18.91
CA SER A 108 -6.45 7.07 -17.80
C SER A 108 -5.05 6.46 -17.87
N PRO A 109 -3.97 7.28 -17.81
CA PRO A 109 -2.59 6.83 -17.90
C PRO A 109 -2.21 5.81 -16.82
N THR A 110 -2.99 5.72 -15.74
CA THR A 110 -2.79 4.77 -14.65
C THR A 110 -2.97 3.30 -15.08
N ILE A 111 -3.89 2.98 -16.00
CA ILE A 111 -4.03 1.60 -16.52
C ILE A 111 -2.79 1.20 -17.31
N THR A 112 -2.26 2.12 -18.10
CA THR A 112 -1.08 1.88 -18.93
C THR A 112 0.12 1.50 -18.09
N VAL A 113 0.37 2.23 -16.99
CA VAL A 113 1.52 1.94 -16.11
C VAL A 113 1.32 0.64 -15.34
N SER A 114 0.11 0.38 -14.83
CA SER A 114 -0.19 -0.86 -14.09
C SER A 114 -0.04 -2.10 -14.98
N PHE A 115 -0.53 -2.04 -16.23
CA PHE A 115 -0.35 -3.12 -17.21
C PHE A 115 1.13 -3.38 -17.51
N LEU A 116 1.95 -2.34 -17.68
CA LEU A 116 3.38 -2.49 -17.96
C LEU A 116 4.17 -3.06 -16.77
N CYS A 117 3.85 -2.61 -15.55
CA CYS A 117 4.55 -3.04 -14.34
C CYS A 117 4.29 -4.53 -14.04
N GLN A 118 3.05 -5.00 -14.24
CA GLN A 118 2.67 -6.39 -13.96
C GLN A 118 3.36 -7.41 -14.89
N VAL A 119 3.72 -7.00 -16.11
CA VAL A 119 4.39 -7.88 -17.08
C VAL A 119 5.91 -7.89 -16.85
N GLY A 120 6.42 -7.08 -15.90
CA GLY A 120 7.86 -7.02 -15.58
C GLY A 120 8.71 -6.37 -16.68
N ILE A 121 8.09 -5.65 -17.62
CA ILE A 121 8.77 -5.06 -18.79
C ILE A 121 8.99 -3.57 -18.54
N VAL A 122 10.09 -3.21 -17.88
CA VAL A 122 10.45 -1.80 -17.69
C VAL A 122 11.41 -1.35 -18.80
N GLY A 123 10.85 -0.87 -19.91
CA GLY A 123 11.58 -0.12 -20.93
C GLY A 123 11.62 1.38 -20.60
N ARG A 124 12.76 2.05 -20.87
CA ARG A 124 12.92 3.51 -20.69
C ARG A 124 11.92 4.25 -21.59
N THR A 125 11.03 5.05 -21.00
CA THR A 125 10.05 5.87 -21.73
C THR A 125 10.63 7.25 -22.04
N GLY A 126 10.72 7.60 -23.33
CA GLY A 126 10.91 8.96 -23.81
C GLY A 126 9.60 9.49 -24.41
N ALA A 127 9.21 10.70 -24.00
CA ALA A 127 8.15 11.56 -24.56
C ALA A 127 7.03 10.87 -25.38
N GLY A 128 5.90 10.57 -24.71
CA GLY A 128 4.60 10.37 -25.36
C GLY A 128 4.37 9.04 -26.10
N LYS A 129 5.32 8.10 -26.09
CA LYS A 129 5.15 6.75 -26.66
C LYS A 129 5.82 5.72 -25.75
N SER A 130 5.04 4.86 -25.11
CA SER A 130 5.57 3.70 -24.39
C SER A 130 5.84 2.58 -25.42
N SER A 131 7.10 2.44 -25.85
CA SER A 131 7.52 1.32 -26.69
C SER A 131 8.05 0.18 -25.82
N LEU A 132 7.52 -1.02 -26.01
CA LEU A 132 8.01 -2.23 -25.38
C LEU A 132 9.11 -2.85 -26.25
N THR A 133 10.29 -3.06 -25.69
CA THR A 133 11.34 -3.89 -26.29
C THR A 133 11.55 -5.08 -25.35
N LEU A 134 11.11 -6.25 -25.77
CA LEU A 134 11.41 -7.52 -25.12
C LEU A 134 12.60 -8.14 -25.86
N ALA A 135 13.75 -8.25 -25.16
CA ALA A 135 14.96 -8.89 -25.68
C ALA A 135 14.81 -10.42 -25.68
#